data_AF-A0A1C3E3R2-F1
#
_entry.id   AF-A0A1C3E3R2-F1
#
_cell.length_a   1.000
_cell.length_b   1.000
_cell.length_c   1.000
_cell.angle_alpha   90.00
_cell.angle_beta   90.00
_cell.angle_gamma   90.00
#
_symmetry.space_group_name_H-M   'P 1'
#
loop_
_entity.id
_entity.type
_entity.pdbx_description
1 polymer ?
#
loop_
_entity_poly.entity_id
_entity_poly.type
_entity_poly.pdbx_seq_one_letter_code
_entity_poly.pdbx_strand_id
1 'polypeptide(L)'
;MRHKLVALRPGLCLSLFTGLSISCFNLAFAEPPAALTSGQVAQQAPAGEVPADAERILGEWVPVEFIFLGLPIPMENIAGLKVVFDKEELKLYPPAPVRKLKEGELPPPAPTPIKFRYQLLTDREPHQIELTAEEGPQQGQTTGSIYQFDEKGRLVICGHLDPAAPRPDVFESTDTSRTILFKFERVVNKK
;
A
#
# COMPACT_ATOMS: atom_id res chain seq x y z
N MET A 1 -13.06 -31.02 -42.61
CA MET A 1 -12.93 -29.58 -42.98
C MET A 1 -11.61 -29.07 -42.40
N ARG A 2 -10.85 -28.32 -43.20
CA ARG A 2 -9.42 -28.01 -43.01
C ARG A 2 -9.24 -26.89 -41.97
N HIS A 3 -8.56 -27.17 -40.86
CA HIS A 3 -8.02 -26.13 -39.98
C HIS A 3 -6.57 -25.85 -40.37
N LYS A 4 -6.31 -24.61 -40.81
CA LYS A 4 -5.00 -24.11 -41.21
C LYS A 4 -4.13 -23.88 -39.97
N LEU A 5 -2.94 -24.49 -39.95
CA LEU A 5 -1.83 -24.08 -39.08
C LEU A 5 -1.35 -22.69 -39.53
N VAL A 6 -1.23 -21.76 -38.58
CA VAL A 6 -0.52 -20.49 -38.77
C VAL A 6 0.81 -20.62 -38.04
N ALA A 7 1.90 -20.53 -38.80
CA ALA A 7 3.27 -20.69 -38.33
C ALA A 7 3.79 -19.40 -37.66
N LEU A 8 4.52 -19.58 -36.56
CA LEU A 8 5.35 -18.57 -35.90
C LEU A 8 6.43 -18.02 -36.85
N ARG A 9 6.73 -16.72 -36.74
CA ARG A 9 8.01 -16.15 -37.18
C ARG A 9 8.75 -15.55 -35.97
N PRO A 10 10.00 -15.95 -35.70
CA PRO A 10 10.87 -15.25 -34.77
C PRO A 10 11.58 -14.11 -35.50
N GLY A 11 11.29 -12.87 -35.10
CA GLY A 11 12.01 -11.68 -35.55
C GLY A 11 13.17 -11.40 -34.61
N LEU A 12 14.34 -11.95 -34.92
CA LEU A 12 15.63 -11.52 -34.39
C LEU A 12 15.89 -10.10 -34.89
N CYS A 13 16.06 -9.13 -33.99
CA CYS A 13 16.67 -7.84 -34.32
C CYS A 13 17.85 -7.61 -33.39
N LEU A 14 19.02 -8.07 -33.85
CA LEU A 14 20.31 -7.63 -33.34
C LEU A 14 20.49 -6.17 -33.77
N SER A 15 20.57 -5.25 -32.82
CA SER A 15 21.17 -3.94 -33.05
C SER A 15 22.32 -3.75 -32.08
N LEU A 16 23.52 -4.04 -32.61
CA LEU A 16 24.80 -3.55 -32.14
C LEU A 16 24.81 -2.03 -32.28
N PHE A 17 25.03 -1.31 -31.18
CA PHE A 17 25.58 0.04 -31.21
C PHE A 17 26.86 0.07 -30.37
N THR A 18 27.97 -0.10 -31.08
CA THR A 18 29.29 0.40 -30.71
C THR A 18 29.29 1.92 -30.81
N GLY A 19 29.85 2.62 -29.83
CA GLY A 19 29.94 4.09 -29.90
C GLY A 19 30.54 4.76 -28.67
N LEU A 20 31.87 4.73 -28.59
CA LEU A 20 32.76 5.52 -27.74
C LEU A 20 32.33 7.00 -27.57
N SER A 21 32.43 7.54 -26.36
CA SER A 21 33.25 8.75 -26.10
C SER A 21 33.37 8.99 -24.59
N ILE A 22 34.52 8.59 -24.03
CA ILE A 22 34.97 9.00 -22.70
C ILE A 22 35.52 10.42 -22.87
N SER A 23 34.75 11.43 -22.47
CA SER A 23 35.24 12.80 -22.33
C SER A 23 35.76 12.99 -20.90
N CYS A 24 37.08 12.99 -20.77
CA CYS A 24 37.78 13.40 -19.56
C CYS A 24 37.62 14.91 -19.37
N PHE A 25 36.66 15.33 -18.54
CA PHE A 25 36.67 16.68 -17.97
C PHE A 25 37.40 16.64 -16.63
N ASN A 26 38.65 17.10 -16.66
CA ASN A 26 39.31 17.72 -15.52
C ASN A 26 38.82 19.17 -15.39
N LEU A 27 38.96 19.75 -14.19
CA LEU A 27 38.65 21.12 -13.74
C LEU A 27 37.21 21.27 -13.19
N ALA A 28 36.96 21.77 -11.98
CA ALA A 28 37.80 22.42 -11.00
C ALA A 28 37.22 22.17 -9.60
N PHE A 29 38.10 21.99 -8.63
CA PHE A 29 37.78 21.98 -7.21
C PHE A 29 37.44 23.43 -6.83
N ALA A 30 36.16 23.79 -6.86
CA ALA A 30 35.68 25.01 -6.24
C ALA A 30 35.34 24.67 -4.78
N GLU A 31 36.09 25.24 -3.85
CA GLU A 31 35.72 25.26 -2.43
C GLU A 31 34.31 25.86 -2.30
N PRO A 32 33.34 25.14 -1.69
CA PRO A 32 32.09 25.76 -1.33
C PRO A 32 32.34 26.78 -0.22
N PRO A 33 31.75 27.98 -0.30
CA PRO A 33 31.82 28.95 0.79
C PRO A 33 31.21 28.33 2.05
N ALA A 34 31.89 28.55 3.19
CA ALA A 34 31.40 28.23 4.51
C ALA A 34 30.02 28.86 4.73
N ALA A 35 28.97 28.09 4.47
CA ALA A 35 27.62 28.48 4.79
C ALA A 35 27.47 28.35 6.30
N LEU A 36 27.29 29.52 6.92
CA LEU A 36 26.96 29.71 8.32
C LEU A 36 25.91 28.69 8.76
N THR A 37 26.29 27.92 9.78
CA THR A 37 25.43 27.06 10.58
C THR A 37 24.33 27.92 11.21
N SER A 38 23.26 28.19 10.48
CA SER A 38 21.99 28.60 11.06
C SER A 38 21.48 27.39 11.84
N GLY A 39 21.59 27.47 13.17
CA GLY A 39 21.06 26.49 14.08
C GLY A 39 19.57 26.26 13.81
N GLN A 40 19.27 25.19 13.06
CA GLN A 40 18.01 24.51 13.19
C GLN A 40 18.00 23.92 14.59
N VAL A 41 17.37 24.65 15.51
CA VAL A 41 16.81 24.05 16.72
C VAL A 41 15.88 22.96 16.20
N ALA A 42 16.35 21.72 16.24
CA ALA A 42 15.52 20.55 16.09
C ALA A 42 14.44 20.69 17.17
N GLN A 43 13.26 21.12 16.74
CA GLN A 43 12.10 21.23 17.59
C GLN A 43 11.72 19.79 17.91
N GLN A 44 12.28 19.31 19.01
CA GLN A 44 12.04 17.99 19.54
C GLN A 44 10.53 17.89 19.75
N ALA A 45 9.87 17.06 18.93
CA ALA A 45 8.44 16.84 19.02
C ALA A 45 8.10 16.52 20.48
N PRO A 46 7.07 17.18 21.06
CA PRO A 46 6.74 17.00 22.47
C PRO A 46 6.49 15.52 22.74
N ALA A 47 7.40 14.92 23.52
CA ALA A 47 7.26 13.57 24.01
C ALA A 47 6.13 13.57 25.05
N GLY A 48 5.04 12.85 24.77
CA GLY A 48 4.13 12.43 25.83
C GLY A 48 2.64 12.33 25.51
N GLU A 49 2.18 12.71 24.32
CA GLU A 49 0.78 12.47 23.93
C GLU A 49 0.73 11.38 22.87
N VAL A 50 0.10 10.25 23.20
CA VAL A 50 -0.24 9.24 22.21
C VAL A 50 -1.14 9.95 21.19
N PRO A 51 -0.78 9.98 19.88
CA PRO A 51 -1.60 10.68 18.90
C PRO A 51 -3.03 10.18 18.98
N ALA A 52 -4.03 11.06 18.99
CA ALA A 52 -5.44 10.69 19.06
C ALA A 52 -5.81 9.61 18.01
N ASP A 53 -5.11 9.62 16.88
CA ASP A 53 -5.20 8.64 15.82
C ASP A 53 -4.81 7.21 16.24
N ALA A 54 -3.81 7.05 17.12
CA ALA A 54 -3.36 5.74 17.57
C ALA A 54 -4.44 5.01 18.37
N GLU A 55 -5.28 5.72 19.13
CA GLU A 55 -6.46 5.12 19.77
C GLU A 55 -7.62 4.99 18.78
N ARG A 56 -7.81 6.00 17.93
CA ARG A 56 -8.90 6.05 16.94
C ARG A 56 -8.75 5.04 15.81
N ILE A 57 -7.58 4.48 15.54
CA ILE A 57 -7.44 3.44 14.52
C ILE A 57 -7.76 2.04 15.05
N LEU A 58 -7.71 1.83 16.37
CA LEU A 58 -7.87 0.50 16.97
C LEU A 58 -9.25 -0.10 16.73
N GLY A 59 -9.30 -1.42 16.58
CA GLY A 59 -10.53 -2.19 16.45
C GLY A 59 -10.69 -2.84 15.09
N GLU A 60 -11.89 -3.35 14.85
CA GLU A 60 -12.26 -4.05 13.62
C GLU A 60 -12.92 -3.08 12.63
N TRP A 61 -12.52 -3.18 11.37
CA TRP A 61 -12.96 -2.33 10.29
C TRP A 61 -13.32 -3.18 9.07
N VAL A 62 -14.47 -2.88 8.47
CA VAL A 62 -14.99 -3.54 7.27
C VAL A 62 -15.02 -2.54 6.11
N PRO A 63 -14.60 -2.93 4.90
CA PRO A 63 -14.62 -2.03 3.77
C PRO A 63 -16.06 -1.72 3.39
N VAL A 64 -16.33 -0.45 3.12
CA VAL A 64 -17.59 0.04 2.53
C VAL A 64 -17.37 0.57 1.12
N GLU A 65 -16.11 0.76 0.73
CA GLU A 65 -15.69 1.13 -0.61
C GLU A 65 -14.27 0.61 -0.86
N PHE A 66 -14.03 0.09 -2.06
CA PHE A 66 -12.70 -0.30 -2.52
C PHE A 66 -12.54 0.11 -3.98
N ILE A 67 -11.55 0.95 -4.29
CA ILE A 67 -11.20 1.37 -5.64
C ILE A 67 -9.81 0.82 -5.97
N PHE A 68 -9.70 0.18 -7.12
CA PHE A 68 -8.43 -0.32 -7.64
C PHE A 68 -8.35 -0.03 -9.14
N LEU A 69 -7.24 0.57 -9.58
CA LEU A 69 -7.04 1.01 -10.96
C LEU A 69 -8.18 1.94 -11.45
N GLY A 70 -8.66 2.83 -10.57
CA GLY A 70 -9.77 3.73 -10.88
C GLY A 70 -11.15 3.08 -10.95
N LEU A 71 -11.25 1.77 -10.68
CA LEU A 71 -12.51 1.04 -10.77
C LEU A 71 -13.00 0.65 -9.37
N PRO A 72 -14.26 0.95 -9.02
CA PRO A 72 -14.86 0.45 -7.79
C PRO A 72 -15.00 -1.07 -7.88
N ILE A 73 -14.47 -1.77 -6.89
CA ILE A 73 -14.58 -3.21 -6.77
C ILE A 73 -15.95 -3.55 -6.15
N PRO A 74 -16.76 -4.42 -6.79
CA PRO A 74 -18.04 -4.83 -6.23
C PRO A 74 -17.91 -5.43 -4.83
N MET A 75 -18.78 -5.01 -3.90
CA MET A 75 -18.70 -5.43 -2.49
C MET A 75 -18.85 -6.96 -2.31
N GLU A 76 -19.57 -7.63 -3.20
CA GLU A 76 -19.67 -9.09 -3.26
C GLU A 76 -18.32 -9.79 -3.45
N ASN A 77 -17.38 -9.16 -4.14
CA ASN A 77 -16.04 -9.71 -4.39
C ASN A 77 -15.10 -9.55 -3.20
N ILE A 78 -15.44 -8.65 -2.28
CA ILE A 78 -14.69 -8.39 -1.04
C ILE A 78 -15.49 -8.74 0.21
N ALA A 79 -16.53 -9.55 0.06
CA ALA A 79 -17.31 -10.04 1.20
C ALA A 79 -16.41 -10.85 2.15
N GLY A 80 -16.42 -10.46 3.43
CA GLY A 80 -15.57 -11.06 4.46
C GLY A 80 -14.17 -10.45 4.56
N LEU A 81 -13.79 -9.53 3.67
CA LEU A 81 -12.61 -8.71 3.85
C LEU A 81 -12.78 -7.86 5.12
N LYS A 82 -11.80 -7.90 6.03
CA LYS A 82 -11.75 -6.98 7.17
C LYS A 82 -10.32 -6.74 7.61
N VAL A 83 -10.12 -5.61 8.28
CA VAL A 83 -8.86 -5.29 8.95
C VAL A 83 -9.08 -5.11 10.43
N VAL A 84 -8.14 -5.60 11.23
CA VAL A 84 -8.14 -5.43 12.69
C VAL A 84 -6.84 -4.78 13.09
N PHE A 85 -6.93 -3.58 13.67
CA PHE A 85 -5.80 -2.88 14.27
C PHE A 85 -5.77 -3.17 15.76
N ASP A 86 -4.67 -3.74 16.24
CA ASP A 86 -4.42 -4.04 17.64
C ASP A 86 -3.01 -3.60 18.04
N LYS A 87 -2.93 -2.46 18.72
CA LYS A 87 -1.68 -1.82 19.16
C LYS A 87 -0.70 -1.57 18.02
N GLU A 88 0.22 -2.50 17.78
CA GLU A 88 1.28 -2.40 16.75
C GLU A 88 1.07 -3.41 15.60
N GLU A 89 0.04 -4.25 15.69
CA GLU A 89 -0.28 -5.29 14.71
C GLU A 89 -1.54 -4.91 13.91
N LEU A 90 -1.46 -5.06 12.59
CA LEU A 90 -2.59 -5.03 11.67
C LEU A 90 -2.79 -6.46 11.14
N LYS A 91 -4.01 -6.96 11.27
CA LYS A 91 -4.45 -8.23 10.67
C LYS A 91 -5.40 -7.96 9.51
N LEU A 92 -5.01 -8.38 8.32
CA LEU A 92 -5.84 -8.34 7.12
C LEU A 92 -6.45 -9.72 6.89
N TYR A 93 -7.77 -9.84 7.05
CA TYR A 93 -8.51 -11.05 6.75
C TYR A 93 -9.00 -10.95 5.30
N PRO A 94 -8.46 -11.74 4.36
CA PRO A 94 -8.88 -11.66 2.97
C PRO A 94 -10.33 -12.18 2.81
N PRO A 95 -11.03 -11.79 1.73
CA PRO A 95 -12.37 -12.30 1.48
C PRO A 95 -12.36 -13.81 1.36
N ALA A 96 -13.43 -14.45 1.84
CA ALA A 96 -13.58 -15.89 1.66
C ALA A 96 -13.69 -16.20 0.16
N PRO A 97 -13.08 -17.29 -0.32
CA PRO A 97 -13.18 -17.65 -1.73
C PRO A 97 -14.66 -17.86 -2.10
N VAL A 98 -15.15 -17.04 -3.04
CA VAL A 98 -16.51 -17.10 -3.58
C VAL A 98 -16.60 -18.25 -4.59
N ARG A 99 -16.43 -19.49 -4.11
CA ARG A 99 -16.72 -20.68 -4.92
C ARG A 99 -18.00 -21.32 -4.42
N LYS A 100 -18.92 -21.62 -5.34
CA LYS A 100 -20.09 -22.44 -5.03
C LYS A 100 -19.59 -23.82 -4.63
N LEU A 101 -19.81 -24.19 -3.37
CA LEU A 101 -19.56 -25.54 -2.91
C LEU A 101 -20.51 -26.48 -3.62
N LYS A 102 -19.99 -27.63 -4.06
CA LYS A 102 -20.86 -28.72 -4.52
C LYS A 102 -21.57 -29.30 -3.31
N GLU A 103 -22.75 -29.87 -3.53
CA GLU A 103 -23.44 -30.63 -2.48
C GLU A 103 -22.52 -31.73 -1.94
N GLY A 104 -22.40 -31.81 -0.60
CA GLY A 104 -21.48 -32.73 0.09
C GLY A 104 -20.02 -32.26 0.18
N GLU A 105 -19.65 -31.12 -0.40
CA GLU A 105 -18.32 -30.55 -0.26
C GLU A 105 -18.19 -29.74 1.04
N LEU A 106 -17.14 -30.00 1.81
CA LEU A 106 -16.85 -29.22 3.01
C LEU A 106 -16.43 -27.80 2.64
N PRO A 107 -16.82 -26.78 3.43
CA PRO A 107 -16.34 -25.42 3.21
C PRO A 107 -14.81 -25.39 3.34
N PRO A 108 -14.12 -24.56 2.53
CA PRO A 108 -12.69 -24.35 2.72
C PRO A 108 -12.45 -23.81 4.14
N PRO A 109 -11.29 -24.11 4.74
CA PRO A 109 -10.91 -23.49 6.00
C PRO A 109 -10.97 -21.97 5.87
N ALA A 110 -11.31 -21.30 6.98
CA ALA A 110 -11.26 -19.85 7.02
C ALA A 110 -9.84 -19.38 6.66
N PRO A 111 -9.70 -18.31 5.86
CA PRO A 111 -8.38 -17.82 5.51
C PRO A 111 -7.66 -17.33 6.77
N THR A 112 -6.39 -17.69 6.88
CA THR A 112 -5.48 -17.13 7.88
C THR A 112 -5.33 -15.63 7.60
N PRO A 113 -5.42 -14.75 8.62
CA PRO A 113 -5.15 -13.33 8.42
C PRO A 113 -3.70 -13.13 8.00
N ILE A 114 -3.47 -12.20 7.08
CA ILE A 114 -2.14 -11.70 6.73
C ILE A 114 -1.76 -10.67 7.79
N LYS A 115 -0.60 -10.84 8.41
CA LYS A 115 -0.12 -9.97 9.48
C LYS A 115 0.86 -8.91 9.00
N PHE A 116 0.70 -7.72 9.56
CA PHE A 116 1.60 -6.59 9.38
C PHE A 116 1.91 -5.96 10.74
N ARG A 117 3.13 -5.48 10.92
CA ARG A 117 3.37 -4.38 11.88
C ARG A 117 2.99 -3.08 11.21
N TYR A 118 2.50 -2.12 11.98
CA TYR A 118 2.23 -0.80 11.44
C TYR A 118 2.78 0.34 12.30
N GLN A 119 3.08 1.46 11.65
CA GLN A 119 3.46 2.71 12.29
C GLN A 119 2.65 3.87 11.68
N LEU A 120 2.09 4.70 12.55
CA LEU A 120 1.42 5.94 12.15
C LEU A 120 2.41 7.10 12.20
N LEU A 121 2.43 7.91 11.15
CA LEU A 121 3.23 9.13 11.02
C LEU A 121 2.26 10.31 10.86
N THR A 122 1.98 10.99 11.98
CA THR A 122 0.99 12.08 12.09
C THR A 122 1.65 13.47 12.03
N ASP A 123 2.94 13.53 11.71
CA ASP A 123 3.73 14.76 11.62
C ASP A 123 3.67 15.43 10.22
N ARG A 124 2.86 14.87 9.32
CA ARG A 124 2.78 15.25 7.90
C ARG A 124 1.34 15.19 7.42
N GLU A 125 1.02 16.03 6.43
CA GLU A 125 -0.28 16.02 5.75
C GLU A 125 -0.10 15.62 4.28
N PRO A 126 -0.85 14.63 3.77
CA PRO A 126 -1.77 13.74 4.51
C PRO A 126 -1.03 12.84 5.52
N HIS A 127 -1.71 12.44 6.61
CA HIS A 127 -1.16 11.48 7.57
C HIS A 127 -0.73 10.19 6.87
N GLN A 128 0.36 9.58 7.35
CA GLN A 128 0.99 8.44 6.69
C GLN A 128 0.96 7.20 7.56
N ILE A 129 0.84 6.03 6.94
CA ILE A 129 0.92 4.73 7.61
C ILE A 129 1.96 3.86 6.89
N GLU A 130 2.83 3.25 7.68
CA GLU A 130 3.81 2.27 7.21
C GLU A 130 3.34 0.89 7.61
N LEU A 131 3.28 -0.04 6.65
CA LEU A 131 2.87 -1.41 6.86
C LEU A 131 4.04 -2.34 6.53
N THR A 132 4.54 -3.06 7.53
CA THR A 132 5.63 -4.03 7.37
C THR A 132 5.05 -5.44 7.41
N ALA A 133 5.11 -6.17 6.30
CA ALA A 133 4.57 -7.53 6.26
C ALA A 133 5.37 -8.46 7.19
N GLU A 134 4.67 -9.24 8.02
CA GLU A 134 5.31 -10.16 8.96
C GLU A 134 5.51 -11.56 8.37
N GLU A 135 4.79 -11.88 7.31
CA GLU A 135 4.77 -13.20 6.69
C GLU A 135 4.54 -13.14 5.17
N GLY A 136 4.73 -14.28 4.50
CA GLY A 136 4.52 -14.43 3.06
C GLY A 136 5.67 -13.88 2.20
N PRO A 137 5.46 -13.78 0.86
CA PRO A 137 6.52 -13.40 -0.08
C PRO A 137 7.10 -11.99 0.12
N GLN A 138 6.36 -11.11 0.80
CA GLN A 138 6.76 -9.73 1.11
C GLN A 138 7.30 -9.57 2.53
N GLN A 139 7.54 -10.65 3.28
CA GLN A 139 8.00 -10.58 4.67
C GLN A 139 9.19 -9.63 4.85
N GLY A 140 9.07 -8.74 5.83
CA GLY A 140 10.08 -7.72 6.16
C GLY A 140 10.07 -6.49 5.26
N GLN A 141 9.28 -6.48 4.17
CA GLN A 141 9.13 -5.31 3.31
C GLN A 141 8.11 -4.35 3.89
N THR A 142 8.44 -3.07 3.86
CA THR A 142 7.58 -1.98 4.32
C THR A 142 6.96 -1.27 3.13
N THR A 143 5.64 -1.11 3.16
CA THR A 143 4.89 -0.34 2.17
C THR A 143 4.40 0.96 2.80
N GLY A 144 4.61 2.08 2.09
CA GLY A 144 4.12 3.39 2.49
C GLY A 144 2.72 3.67 1.95
N SER A 145 1.82 4.08 2.83
CA SER A 145 0.46 4.51 2.50
C SER A 145 0.13 5.83 3.19
N ILE A 146 -0.98 6.46 2.80
CA ILE A 146 -1.60 7.58 3.49
C ILE A 146 -2.94 7.16 4.07
N TYR A 147 -3.36 7.80 5.15
CA TYR A 147 -4.65 7.55 5.77
C TYR A 147 -5.29 8.82 6.32
N GLN A 148 -6.60 8.79 6.47
CA GLN A 148 -7.35 9.82 7.18
C GLN A 148 -8.63 9.23 7.77
N PHE A 149 -9.27 9.96 8.68
CA PHE A 149 -10.63 9.69 9.08
C PHE A 149 -11.56 10.75 8.49
N ASP A 150 -12.60 10.33 7.77
CA ASP A 150 -13.56 11.28 7.22
C ASP A 150 -14.51 11.87 8.29
N GLU A 151 -15.39 12.79 7.86
CA GLU A 151 -16.36 13.45 8.74
C GLU A 151 -17.32 12.49 9.46
N LYS A 152 -17.53 11.28 8.92
CA LYS A 152 -18.36 10.22 9.50
C LYS A 152 -17.56 9.28 10.40
N GLY A 153 -16.26 9.53 10.57
CA GLY A 153 -15.36 8.69 11.32
C GLY A 153 -14.94 7.40 10.61
N ARG A 154 -15.14 7.31 9.30
CA ARG A 154 -14.67 6.19 8.47
C ARG A 154 -13.17 6.32 8.23
N LEU A 155 -12.47 5.21 8.28
CA LEU A 155 -11.04 5.15 7.97
C LEU A 155 -10.87 5.08 6.46
N VAL A 156 -10.09 5.98 5.88
CA VAL A 156 -9.71 5.99 4.47
C VAL A 156 -8.22 5.69 4.38
N ILE A 157 -7.82 4.69 3.59
CA ILE A 157 -6.40 4.33 3.37
C ILE A 157 -6.14 4.29 1.86
N CYS A 158 -5.07 4.94 1.42
CA CYS A 158 -4.59 4.88 0.05
C CYS A 158 -3.11 4.48 0.01
N GLY A 159 -2.75 3.51 -0.82
CA GLY A 159 -1.40 2.99 -0.89
C GLY A 159 -1.15 2.17 -2.14
N HIS A 160 0.06 1.64 -2.29
CA HIS A 160 0.40 0.71 -3.36
C HIS A 160 0.44 -0.73 -2.84
N LEU A 161 0.28 -1.71 -3.74
CA LEU A 161 0.59 -3.12 -3.44
C LEU A 161 2.07 -3.47 -3.65
N ASP A 162 2.78 -2.62 -4.39
CA ASP A 162 4.21 -2.72 -4.64
C ASP A 162 4.97 -1.92 -3.58
N PRO A 163 5.78 -2.55 -2.71
CA PRO A 163 6.55 -1.85 -1.67
C PRO A 163 7.63 -0.93 -2.24
N ALA A 164 8.02 -1.10 -3.52
CA ALA A 164 8.96 -0.20 -4.18
C ALA A 164 8.30 1.05 -4.79
N ALA A 165 6.96 1.10 -4.85
CA ALA A 165 6.25 2.25 -5.39
C ALA A 165 6.30 3.45 -4.43
N PRO A 166 6.36 4.68 -4.96
CA PRO A 166 6.35 5.88 -4.13
C PRO A 166 5.04 5.97 -3.35
N ARG A 167 5.10 6.42 -2.10
CA ARG A 167 3.91 6.70 -1.28
C ARG A 167 3.00 7.72 -2.01
N PRO A 168 1.69 7.48 -2.12
CA PRO A 168 0.77 8.48 -2.68
C PRO A 168 0.69 9.73 -1.80
N ASP A 169 0.36 10.87 -2.39
CA ASP A 169 0.16 12.16 -1.72
C ASP A 169 -1.32 12.63 -1.74
N VAL A 170 -2.16 11.94 -2.51
CA VAL A 170 -3.60 12.19 -2.62
C VAL A 170 -4.41 10.90 -2.45
N PHE A 171 -5.64 11.02 -1.95
CA PHE A 171 -6.55 9.89 -1.72
C PHE A 171 -7.26 9.46 -3.01
N GLU A 172 -6.49 9.05 -4.02
CA GLU A 172 -7.02 8.69 -5.33
C GLU A 172 -6.43 7.37 -5.84
N SER A 173 -7.29 6.59 -6.50
CA SER A 173 -6.90 5.46 -7.34
C SER A 173 -7.34 5.76 -8.75
N THR A 174 -6.38 5.81 -9.67
CA THR A 174 -6.61 6.06 -11.10
C THR A 174 -6.23 4.82 -11.89
N ASP A 175 -6.57 4.77 -13.17
CA ASP A 175 -6.17 3.69 -14.07
C ASP A 175 -4.64 3.61 -14.28
N THR A 176 -3.92 4.71 -14.05
CA THR A 176 -2.46 4.81 -14.21
C THR A 176 -1.70 4.64 -12.89
N SER A 177 -2.27 5.10 -11.78
CA SER A 177 -1.71 4.90 -10.44
C SER A 177 -2.11 3.50 -9.98
N ARG A 178 -1.15 2.57 -9.85
CA ARG A 178 -1.40 1.24 -9.24
C ARG A 178 -1.70 1.33 -7.73
N THR A 179 -2.38 2.39 -7.31
CA THR A 179 -2.83 2.63 -5.96
C THR A 179 -4.14 1.89 -5.72
N ILE A 180 -4.30 1.43 -4.50
CA ILE A 180 -5.54 0.96 -3.92
C ILE A 180 -6.09 2.07 -3.01
N LEU A 181 -7.40 2.28 -3.02
CA LEU A 181 -8.09 3.17 -2.08
C LEU A 181 -9.19 2.37 -1.38
N PHE A 182 -9.12 2.29 -0.07
CA PHE A 182 -10.16 1.72 0.77
C PHE A 182 -10.86 2.80 1.59
N LYS A 183 -12.18 2.68 1.76
CA LYS A 183 -12.90 3.30 2.87
C LYS A 183 -13.50 2.21 3.73
N PHE A 184 -13.31 2.32 5.04
CA PHE A 184 -13.76 1.36 6.02
C PHE A 184 -14.73 1.99 7.02
N GLU A 185 -15.70 1.19 7.46
CA GLU A 185 -16.53 1.48 8.60
C GLU A 185 -16.12 0.62 9.78
N ARG A 186 -16.16 1.20 10.99
CA ARG A 186 -15.81 0.51 12.22
C ARG A 186 -16.91 -0.46 12.62
N VAL A 187 -16.55 -1.69 12.97
CA VAL A 187 -17.48 -2.66 13.56
C VAL A 187 -17.69 -2.31 15.03
N VAL A 188 -18.88 -1.81 15.36
CA VAL A 188 -19.28 -1.56 16.75
C VAL A 188 -19.97 -2.81 17.29
N ASN A 189 -19.22 -3.63 18.02
CA ASN A 189 -19.81 -4.74 18.76
C ASN A 189 -20.69 -4.17 19.87
N LYS A 190 -22.02 -4.28 19.70
CA LYS A 190 -22.96 -4.01 20.80
C LYS A 190 -22.72 -5.10 21.85
N LYS A 191 -22.15 -4.70 23.00
CA LYS A 191 -22.07 -5.55 24.19
C LYS A 191 -23.47 -5.78 24.76
#